data_AF-Q05AV1-F1
#
_entry.id   AF-Q05AV1-F1
#
_cell.length_a   1.000
_cell.length_b   1.000
_cell.length_c   1.000
_cell.angle_alpha   90.00
_cell.angle_beta   90.00
_cell.angle_gamma   90.00
#
_symmetry.space_group_name_H-M   'P 1'
#
loop_
_entity.id
_entity.type
_entity.pdbx_description
1 polymer ?
#
loop_
_entity_poly.entity_id
_entity_poly.type
_entity_poly.pdbx_seq_one_letter_code
_entity_poly.pdbx_strand_id
1 'polypeptide(L)'
;MFERELEALGFEKTGDLIKIVPPDLFAELCQQSVQHLQRQRSGVDCHAIFQSFQAVGVHISEDELRKIIRGMTALFSTAAKYNVTCEELLSMLISKLPKQILQVIRHVWNEEGKHLCELQKSRDLLPSGELVDFHWKIGMAVSSDSCRSLNHPYVTVELKVADYSGQITSKILELTIPEFKNFHKQFKEMSAVLETV
;
A
#
# COMPACT_ATOMS: atom_id res chain seq x y z
N MET A 1 -3.16 11.18 -12.81
CA MET A 1 -2.83 9.84 -12.25
C MET A 1 -3.52 9.66 -10.90
N PHE A 2 -3.35 10.62 -9.98
CA PHE A 2 -4.07 10.72 -8.70
C PHE A 2 -5.59 10.43 -8.80
N GLU A 3 -6.34 11.17 -9.63
CA GLU A 3 -7.81 11.02 -9.72
C GLU A 3 -8.23 9.61 -10.16
N ARG A 4 -7.54 9.02 -11.14
CA ARG A 4 -7.82 7.66 -11.62
C ARG A 4 -7.57 6.60 -10.54
N GLU A 5 -6.52 6.78 -9.74
CA GLU A 5 -6.22 5.88 -8.62
C GLU A 5 -7.27 6.04 -7.51
N LEU A 6 -7.71 7.27 -7.24
CA LEU A 6 -8.78 7.55 -6.27
C LEU A 6 -10.14 6.97 -6.71
N GLU A 7 -10.48 7.08 -7.99
CA GLU A 7 -11.66 6.45 -8.59
C GLU A 7 -11.60 4.93 -8.50
N ALA A 8 -10.44 4.34 -8.81
CA ALA A 8 -10.22 2.89 -8.71
C ALA A 8 -10.34 2.38 -7.26
N LEU A 9 -10.00 3.22 -6.27
CA LEU A 9 -10.17 2.93 -4.85
C LEU A 9 -11.61 3.16 -4.36
N GLY A 10 -12.53 3.58 -5.24
CA GLY A 10 -13.96 3.67 -4.95
C GLY A 10 -14.37 4.88 -4.11
N PHE A 11 -13.54 5.93 -4.05
CA PHE A 11 -13.82 7.12 -3.24
C PHE A 11 -15.13 7.82 -3.63
N GLU A 12 -15.52 7.80 -4.91
CA GLU A 12 -16.79 8.39 -5.38
C GLU A 12 -18.00 7.93 -4.58
N LYS A 13 -18.03 6.66 -4.17
CA LYS A 13 -19.15 6.08 -3.41
C LYS A 13 -19.18 6.50 -1.94
N THR A 14 -18.12 7.15 -1.45
CA THR A 14 -17.99 7.57 -0.05
C THR A 14 -18.51 8.99 0.19
N GLY A 15 -18.61 9.82 -0.86
CA GLY A 15 -19.01 11.23 -0.72
C GLY A 15 -20.38 11.44 -0.09
N ASP A 16 -21.36 10.60 -0.45
CA ASP A 16 -22.72 10.68 0.13
C ASP A 16 -22.76 10.23 1.59
N LEU A 17 -21.94 9.22 1.95
CA LEU A 17 -21.82 8.75 3.33
C LEU A 17 -21.10 9.78 4.22
N ILE A 18 -20.16 10.55 3.67
CA ILE A 18 -19.44 11.57 4.43
C ILE A 18 -20.37 12.75 4.82
N LYS A 19 -21.39 13.06 4.00
CA LYS A 19 -22.32 14.18 4.24
C LYS A 19 -23.16 14.02 5.52
N ILE A 20 -23.38 12.79 5.99
CA ILE A 20 -24.15 12.52 7.22
C ILE A 20 -23.29 12.58 8.49
N VAL A 21 -21.97 12.66 8.36
CA VAL A 21 -21.05 12.62 9.50
C VAL A 21 -20.80 14.04 10.03
N PRO A 22 -21.03 14.30 11.33
CA PRO A 22 -20.67 15.57 11.96
C PRO A 22 -19.18 15.91 11.79
N PRO A 23 -18.79 17.18 11.56
CA PRO A 23 -17.40 17.57 11.31
C PRO A 23 -16.42 17.13 12.40
N ASP A 24 -16.81 17.19 13.68
CA ASP A 24 -15.94 16.82 14.80
C ASP A 24 -15.62 15.32 14.80
N LEU A 25 -16.64 14.48 14.56
CA LEU A 25 -16.49 13.04 14.42
C LEU A 25 -15.71 12.66 13.15
N PHE A 26 -15.89 13.43 12.07
CA PHE A 26 -15.12 13.27 10.86
C PHE A 26 -13.63 13.64 11.04
N ALA A 27 -13.34 14.64 11.89
CA ALA A 27 -11.98 15.03 12.24
C ALA A 27 -11.25 13.93 13.00
N GLU A 28 -11.91 13.30 13.98
CA GLU A 28 -11.37 12.15 14.70
C GLU A 28 -11.03 11.00 13.74
N LEU A 29 -11.94 10.68 12.82
CA LEU A 29 -11.70 9.65 11.81
C LEU A 29 -10.48 9.98 10.94
N CYS A 30 -10.38 11.21 10.44
CA CYS A 30 -9.24 11.64 9.63
C CYS A 30 -7.92 11.56 10.41
N GLN A 31 -7.90 12.00 11.67
CA GLN A 31 -6.73 11.90 12.53
C GLN A 31 -6.30 10.45 12.73
N GLN A 32 -7.23 9.55 13.04
CA GLN A 32 -6.90 8.13 13.19
C GLN A 32 -6.40 7.50 11.88
N SER A 33 -6.99 7.84 10.74
CA SER A 33 -6.51 7.42 9.41
C SER A 33 -5.08 7.87 9.15
N VAL A 34 -4.74 9.10 9.48
CA VAL A 34 -3.38 9.63 9.30
C VAL A 34 -2.39 8.99 10.26
N GLN A 35 -2.73 8.86 11.55
CA GLN A 35 -1.90 8.16 12.54
C GLN A 35 -1.61 6.71 12.13
N HIS A 36 -2.60 6.03 11.52
CA HIS A 36 -2.40 4.71 10.95
C HIS A 36 -1.39 4.73 9.79
N LEU A 37 -1.52 5.67 8.85
CA LEU A 37 -0.58 5.82 7.74
C LEU A 37 0.86 6.12 8.20
N GLN A 38 0.99 6.88 9.29
CA GLN A 38 2.25 7.18 9.95
C GLN A 38 2.83 6.02 10.77
N ARG A 39 2.13 4.88 10.84
CA ARG A 39 2.47 3.71 11.68
C ARG A 39 2.52 4.01 13.18
N GLN A 40 1.90 5.10 13.64
CA GLN A 40 1.72 5.39 15.06
C GLN A 40 0.58 4.55 15.67
N ARG A 41 -0.30 3.99 14.81
CA ARG A 41 -1.35 3.03 15.18
C ARG A 41 -1.37 1.85 14.21
N SER A 42 -1.65 0.65 14.73
CA SER A 42 -1.79 -0.58 13.93
C SER A 42 -2.96 -0.53 12.94
N GLY A 43 -3.95 0.34 13.19
CA GLY A 43 -5.16 0.48 12.40
C GLY A 43 -6.04 1.61 12.89
N VAL A 44 -7.11 1.88 12.15
CA VAL A 44 -8.22 2.74 12.60
C VAL A 44 -9.22 1.86 13.34
N ASP A 45 -9.52 2.17 14.60
CA ASP A 45 -10.46 1.39 15.41
C ASP A 45 -11.90 1.70 14.99
N CYS A 46 -12.37 0.96 13.99
CA CYS A 46 -13.72 1.14 13.45
C CYS A 46 -14.79 0.92 14.52
N HIS A 47 -14.57 0.03 15.50
CA HIS A 47 -15.56 -0.26 16.52
C HIS A 47 -15.69 0.90 17.51
N ALA A 48 -14.56 1.47 17.96
CA ALA A 48 -14.56 2.63 18.84
C ALA A 48 -15.20 3.87 18.18
N ILE A 49 -14.85 4.14 16.91
CA ILE A 49 -15.47 5.24 16.15
C ILE A 49 -16.96 5.00 15.98
N PHE A 50 -17.37 3.77 15.67
CA PHE A 50 -18.79 3.41 15.52
C PHE A 50 -19.58 3.65 16.80
N GLN A 51 -19.04 3.28 17.96
CA GLN A 51 -19.67 3.56 19.26
C GLN A 51 -19.78 5.07 19.53
N SER A 52 -18.74 5.85 19.20
CA SER A 52 -18.75 7.33 19.31
C SER A 52 -19.87 7.94 18.46
N PHE A 53 -20.05 7.45 17.23
CA PHE A 53 -21.10 7.92 16.32
C PHE A 53 -22.50 7.61 16.86
N GLN A 54 -22.71 6.40 17.40
CA GLN A 54 -23.98 6.01 18.01
C GLN A 54 -24.33 6.86 19.23
N ALA A 55 -23.33 7.20 20.06
CA ALA A 55 -23.53 8.03 21.25
C ALA A 55 -24.03 9.45 20.92
N VAL A 56 -23.70 9.97 19.73
CA VAL A 56 -24.15 11.29 19.24
C VAL A 56 -25.40 11.19 18.35
N GLY A 57 -25.96 9.97 18.17
CA GLY A 57 -27.17 9.74 17.39
C GLY A 57 -26.96 9.72 15.88
N VAL A 58 -25.75 9.46 15.40
CA VAL A 58 -25.46 9.33 13.97
C VAL A 58 -25.85 7.92 13.48
N HIS A 59 -26.84 7.85 12.60
CA HIS A 59 -27.29 6.60 11.99
C HIS A 59 -26.45 6.24 10.76
N ILE A 60 -25.34 5.54 11.00
CA ILE A 60 -24.51 4.92 9.96
C ILE A 60 -24.34 3.43 10.28
N SER A 61 -24.25 2.56 9.29
CA SER A 61 -23.88 1.16 9.51
C SER A 61 -22.36 1.00 9.65
N GLU A 62 -21.92 -0.08 10.31
CA GLU A 62 -20.49 -0.33 10.49
C GLU A 62 -19.77 -0.53 9.14
N ASP A 63 -20.45 -1.13 8.14
CA ASP A 63 -19.90 -1.28 6.78
C ASP A 63 -19.74 0.05 6.05
N GLU A 64 -20.71 0.97 6.19
CA GLU A 64 -20.61 2.33 5.65
C GLU A 64 -19.47 3.11 6.32
N LEU A 65 -19.32 2.99 7.64
CA LEU A 65 -18.19 3.60 8.34
C LEU A 65 -16.84 3.05 7.85
N ARG A 66 -16.72 1.73 7.66
CA ARG A 66 -15.52 1.11 7.08
C ARG A 66 -15.23 1.64 5.67
N LYS A 67 -16.25 1.90 4.86
CA LYS A 67 -16.07 2.53 3.53
C LYS A 67 -15.52 3.94 3.65
N ILE A 68 -16.01 4.75 4.58
CA ILE A 68 -15.47 6.10 4.83
C ILE A 68 -14.01 6.02 5.28
N ILE A 69 -13.70 5.18 6.27
CA ILE A 69 -12.32 4.99 6.78
C ILE A 69 -11.37 4.59 5.65
N ARG A 70 -11.76 3.61 4.82
CA ARG A 70 -10.96 3.17 3.66
C ARG A 70 -10.78 4.29 2.64
N GLY A 71 -11.86 5.02 2.32
CA GLY A 71 -11.82 6.15 1.38
C GLY A 71 -10.87 7.25 1.84
N MET A 72 -10.94 7.65 3.12
CA MET A 72 -10.06 8.70 3.66
C MET A 72 -8.60 8.24 3.79
N THR A 73 -8.37 6.99 4.21
CA THR A 73 -7.02 6.42 4.26
C THR A 73 -6.40 6.35 2.86
N ALA A 74 -7.19 5.94 1.86
CA ALA A 74 -6.79 5.94 0.45
C ALA A 74 -6.48 7.35 -0.06
N LEU A 75 -7.34 8.33 0.24
CA LEU A 75 -7.17 9.72 -0.16
C LEU A 75 -5.84 10.29 0.34
N PHE A 76 -5.58 10.21 1.65
CA PHE A 76 -4.36 10.74 2.26
C PHE A 76 -3.10 10.00 1.78
N SER A 77 -3.15 8.66 1.68
CA SER A 77 -2.04 7.86 1.19
C SER A 77 -1.68 8.22 -0.26
N THR A 78 -2.69 8.35 -1.11
CA THR A 78 -2.52 8.69 -2.53
C THR A 78 -2.04 10.13 -2.70
N ALA A 79 -2.55 11.07 -1.89
CA ALA A 79 -2.12 12.46 -1.91
C ALA A 79 -0.64 12.58 -1.51
N ALA A 80 -0.21 11.79 -0.51
CA ALA A 80 1.18 11.75 -0.07
C ALA A 80 2.10 11.14 -1.12
N LYS A 81 1.68 10.02 -1.74
CA LYS A 81 2.41 9.35 -2.82
C LYS A 81 2.69 10.28 -4.01
N TYR A 82 1.73 11.10 -4.39
CA TYR A 82 1.89 12.07 -5.49
C TYR A 82 2.37 13.46 -5.03
N ASN A 83 2.72 13.61 -3.75
CA ASN A 83 3.18 14.88 -3.17
C ASN A 83 2.25 16.08 -3.49
N VAL A 84 0.94 15.84 -3.37
CA VAL A 84 -0.13 16.80 -3.72
C VAL A 84 -0.18 17.93 -2.70
N THR A 85 -0.33 19.17 -3.15
CA THR A 85 -0.50 20.33 -2.29
C THR A 85 -1.90 20.39 -1.67
N CYS A 86 -2.06 21.12 -0.56
CA CYS A 86 -3.38 21.27 0.08
C CYS A 86 -4.44 21.83 -0.90
N GLU A 87 -4.09 22.84 -1.68
CA GLU A 87 -5.03 23.47 -2.62
C GLU A 87 -5.39 22.55 -3.79
N GLU A 88 -4.43 21.77 -4.31
CA GLU A 88 -4.72 20.72 -5.30
C GLU A 88 -5.69 19.69 -4.73
N LEU A 89 -5.42 19.16 -3.53
CA LEU A 89 -6.27 18.19 -2.85
C LEU A 89 -7.72 18.70 -2.68
N LEU A 90 -7.87 19.94 -2.22
CA LEU A 90 -9.18 20.54 -1.99
C LEU A 90 -9.92 20.86 -3.29
N SER A 91 -9.20 21.29 -4.34
CA SER A 91 -9.81 21.56 -5.65
C SER A 91 -10.48 20.33 -6.26
N MET A 92 -9.94 19.14 -6.01
CA MET A 92 -10.48 17.86 -6.47
C MET A 92 -11.71 17.40 -5.68
N LEU A 93 -11.90 17.92 -4.46
CA LEU A 93 -12.96 17.52 -3.54
C LEU A 93 -14.09 18.56 -3.43
N ILE A 94 -13.87 19.77 -3.95
CA ILE A 94 -14.76 20.92 -3.73
C ILE A 94 -16.18 20.70 -4.24
N SER A 95 -16.37 19.94 -5.32
CA SER A 95 -17.67 19.60 -5.88
C SER A 95 -18.33 18.38 -5.22
N LYS A 96 -17.58 17.63 -4.41
CA LYS A 96 -18.00 16.32 -3.86
C LYS A 96 -18.40 16.39 -2.39
N LEU A 97 -17.80 17.30 -1.62
CA LEU A 97 -17.91 17.34 -0.16
C LEU A 97 -18.40 18.70 0.37
N PRO A 98 -19.15 18.73 1.50
CA PRO A 98 -19.54 19.98 2.15
C PRO A 98 -18.33 20.81 2.62
N LYS A 99 -18.49 22.14 2.67
CA LYS A 99 -17.42 23.07 3.09
C LYS A 99 -16.80 22.73 4.44
N GLN A 100 -17.60 22.31 5.43
CA GLN A 100 -17.12 21.99 6.78
C GLN A 100 -16.18 20.77 6.76
N ILE A 101 -16.53 19.73 6.00
CA ILE A 101 -15.70 18.54 5.80
C ILE A 101 -14.40 18.91 5.08
N LEU A 102 -14.47 19.78 4.06
CA LEU A 102 -13.27 20.29 3.38
C LEU A 102 -12.33 21.06 4.33
N GLN A 103 -12.86 21.79 5.31
CA GLN A 103 -12.04 22.45 6.33
C GLN A 103 -11.33 21.45 7.24
N VAL A 104 -11.98 20.34 7.60
CA VAL A 104 -11.34 19.26 8.37
C VAL A 104 -10.20 18.63 7.56
N ILE A 105 -10.43 18.31 6.28
CA ILE A 105 -9.39 17.75 5.39
C ILE A 105 -8.22 18.74 5.24
N ARG A 106 -8.52 20.04 5.04
CA ARG A 106 -7.52 21.11 4.96
C ARG A 106 -6.64 21.14 6.20
N HIS A 107 -7.26 21.13 7.38
CA HIS A 107 -6.56 21.19 8.66
C HIS A 107 -5.64 19.98 8.85
N VAL A 108 -6.17 18.77 8.72
CA VAL A 108 -5.40 17.52 8.86
C VAL A 108 -4.26 17.45 7.83
N TRP A 109 -4.50 17.85 6.58
CA TRP A 109 -3.46 17.83 5.56
C TRP A 109 -2.35 18.85 5.79
N ASN A 110 -2.69 20.04 6.29
CA ASN A 110 -1.68 21.06 6.60
C ASN A 110 -0.81 20.68 7.80
N GLU A 111 -1.37 19.98 8.79
CA GLU A 111 -0.61 19.50 9.95
C GLU A 111 0.25 18.30 9.61
N GLU A 112 -0.31 17.31 8.92
CA GLU A 112 0.31 15.98 8.82
C GLU A 112 0.77 15.59 7.41
N GLY A 113 0.29 16.30 6.37
CA GLY A 113 0.54 15.96 4.97
C GLY A 113 2.03 15.97 4.61
N LYS A 114 2.81 16.92 5.15
CA LYS A 114 4.26 16.98 4.93
C LYS A 114 4.97 15.75 5.48
N HIS A 115 4.64 15.34 6.70
CA HIS A 115 5.21 14.15 7.33
C HIS A 115 4.80 12.88 6.58
N LEU A 116 3.55 12.79 6.09
CA LEU A 116 3.11 11.70 5.23
C LEU A 116 3.92 11.64 3.91
N CYS A 117 4.17 12.78 3.26
CA CYS A 117 5.00 12.85 2.05
C CYS A 117 6.45 12.42 2.32
N GLU A 118 7.03 12.83 3.45
CA GLU A 118 8.38 12.43 3.87
C GLU A 118 8.46 10.92 4.14
N LEU A 119 7.44 10.35 4.80
CA LEU A 119 7.31 8.91 5.00
C LEU A 119 7.11 8.13 3.69
N GLN A 120 6.38 8.67 2.71
CA GLN A 120 6.25 8.02 1.41
C GLN A 120 7.57 8.06 0.64
N LYS A 121 8.28 9.20 0.65
CA LYS A 121 9.63 9.29 0.05
C LYS A 121 10.60 8.31 0.70
N SER A 122 10.57 8.15 2.02
CA SER A 122 11.41 7.16 2.69
C SER A 122 11.00 5.72 2.34
N ARG A 123 9.70 5.43 2.13
CA ARG A 123 9.22 4.12 1.63
C ARG A 123 9.68 3.81 0.22
N ASP A 124 9.70 4.80 -0.67
CA ASP A 124 10.19 4.63 -2.04
C ASP A 124 11.71 4.43 -2.10
N LEU A 125 12.43 4.95 -1.11
CA LEU A 125 13.88 4.74 -0.94
C LEU A 125 14.21 3.42 -0.22
N LEU A 126 13.26 2.89 0.56
CA LEU A 126 13.41 1.60 1.19
C LEU A 126 13.27 0.50 0.10
N PRO A 127 14.04 -0.59 0.19
CA PRO A 127 13.88 -1.73 -0.73
C PRO A 127 12.62 -2.52 -0.35
N SER A 128 11.70 -2.74 -1.31
CA SER A 128 10.36 -3.34 -1.12
C SER A 128 10.33 -4.66 -0.33
N GLY A 129 11.48 -5.33 -0.27
CA GLY A 129 11.85 -6.26 0.78
C GLY A 129 13.37 -6.45 0.80
N GLU A 130 13.86 -7.14 1.81
CA GLU A 130 15.24 -7.56 1.94
C GLU A 130 15.36 -9.03 1.55
N LEU A 131 16.31 -9.38 0.67
CA LEU A 131 16.64 -10.78 0.39
C LEU A 131 17.35 -11.37 1.63
N VAL A 132 16.66 -12.22 2.37
CA VAL A 132 17.13 -12.83 3.62
C VAL A 132 17.93 -14.09 3.34
N ASP A 133 17.56 -14.84 2.30
CA ASP A 133 18.11 -16.17 2.05
C ASP A 133 18.02 -16.54 0.57
N PHE A 134 19.00 -17.31 0.10
CA PHE A 134 19.10 -17.80 -1.27
C PHE A 134 19.52 -19.27 -1.25
N HIS A 135 18.57 -20.15 -1.54
CA HIS A 135 18.82 -21.58 -1.69
C HIS A 135 18.70 -21.98 -3.16
N TRP A 136 19.51 -22.93 -3.59
CA TRP A 136 19.38 -23.48 -4.94
C TRP A 136 19.74 -24.96 -4.97
N LYS A 137 19.16 -25.67 -5.94
CA LYS A 137 19.49 -27.06 -6.26
C LYS A 137 19.46 -27.27 -7.76
N ILE A 138 20.28 -28.19 -8.25
CA ILE A 138 20.20 -28.71 -9.62
C ILE A 138 19.43 -30.01 -9.61
N GLY A 139 18.45 -30.13 -10.50
CA GLY A 139 17.68 -31.34 -10.73
C GLY A 139 17.85 -31.82 -12.17
N MET A 140 17.43 -33.05 -12.44
CA MET A 140 17.17 -33.51 -13.80
C MET A 140 15.71 -33.84 -13.93
N ALA A 141 15.08 -33.29 -14.96
CA ALA A 141 13.77 -33.73 -15.36
C ALA A 141 13.97 -35.02 -16.17
N VAL A 142 13.33 -36.11 -15.71
CA VAL A 142 13.41 -37.43 -16.34
C VAL A 142 12.14 -37.72 -17.11
N SER A 143 12.28 -38.45 -18.21
CA SER A 143 11.17 -38.74 -19.11
C SER A 143 10.11 -39.58 -18.40
N SER A 144 8.85 -39.24 -18.60
CA SER A 144 7.70 -40.07 -18.21
C SER A 144 7.04 -40.68 -19.45
N ASP A 145 6.13 -41.63 -19.28
CA ASP A 145 5.33 -42.20 -20.38
C ASP A 145 4.57 -41.12 -21.18
N SER A 146 4.23 -40.01 -20.52
CA SER A 146 3.56 -38.83 -21.10
C SER A 146 4.53 -37.74 -21.60
N CYS A 147 5.81 -37.78 -21.23
CA CYS A 147 6.82 -36.79 -21.63
C CYS A 147 8.14 -37.50 -21.96
N ARG A 148 8.18 -38.16 -23.13
CA ARG A 148 9.28 -39.05 -23.53
C ARG A 148 10.61 -38.35 -23.83
N SER A 149 10.60 -37.02 -23.98
CA SER A 149 11.78 -36.24 -24.37
C SER A 149 12.36 -35.39 -23.23
N LEU A 150 11.88 -35.55 -22.00
CA LEU A 150 12.37 -34.76 -20.87
C LEU A 150 13.62 -35.43 -20.29
N ASN A 151 14.79 -35.04 -20.78
CA ASN A 151 16.08 -35.42 -20.20
C ASN A 151 16.97 -34.18 -20.16
N HIS A 152 16.52 -33.17 -19.40
CA HIS A 152 17.20 -31.89 -19.32
C HIS A 152 17.42 -31.49 -17.86
N PRO A 153 18.64 -31.06 -17.50
CA PRO A 153 18.90 -30.50 -16.19
C PRO A 153 18.21 -29.14 -16.04
N TYR A 154 17.77 -28.84 -14.83
CA TYR A 154 17.18 -27.56 -14.46
C TYR A 154 17.69 -27.14 -13.08
N VAL A 155 17.62 -25.85 -12.77
CA VAL A 155 17.98 -25.29 -11.48
C VAL A 155 16.72 -24.78 -10.81
N THR A 156 16.46 -25.23 -9.58
CA THR A 156 15.44 -24.64 -8.72
C THR A 156 16.12 -23.65 -7.79
N VAL A 157 15.64 -22.41 -7.75
CA VAL A 157 16.08 -21.36 -6.84
C VAL A 157 14.94 -21.03 -5.88
N GLU A 158 15.23 -20.94 -4.59
CA GLU A 158 14.33 -20.43 -3.57
C GLU A 158 14.90 -19.12 -3.00
N LEU A 159 14.13 -18.05 -3.11
CA LEU A 159 14.42 -16.74 -2.55
C LEU A 159 13.53 -16.52 -1.33
N LYS A 160 14.11 -16.21 -0.17
CA LYS A 160 13.33 -15.72 0.98
C LYS A 160 13.49 -14.21 1.09
N VAL A 161 12.37 -13.50 1.05
CA VAL A 161 12.33 -12.04 1.13
C VAL A 161 11.53 -11.63 2.36
N ALA A 162 12.14 -10.81 3.22
CA ALA A 162 11.46 -10.14 4.30
C ALA A 162 10.86 -8.84 3.77
N ASP A 163 9.57 -8.61 4.00
CA ASP A 163 8.98 -7.30 3.77
C ASP A 163 9.27 -6.33 4.94
N TYR A 164 8.81 -5.08 4.83
CA TYR A 164 8.96 -4.07 5.88
C TYR A 164 8.25 -4.37 7.20
N SER A 165 7.35 -5.36 7.23
CA SER A 165 6.71 -5.82 8.46
C SER A 165 7.54 -6.91 9.16
N GLY A 166 8.64 -7.36 8.54
CA GLY A 166 9.44 -8.49 8.98
C GLY A 166 8.84 -9.85 8.59
N GLN A 167 7.74 -9.88 7.82
CA GLN A 167 7.17 -11.11 7.33
C GLN A 167 8.05 -11.67 6.21
N ILE A 168 8.53 -12.90 6.40
CA ILE A 168 9.34 -13.61 5.41
C ILE A 168 8.43 -14.40 4.48
N THR A 169 8.57 -14.17 3.18
CA THR A 169 7.90 -14.97 2.14
C THR A 169 8.93 -15.68 1.27
N SER A 170 8.62 -16.91 0.88
CA SER A 170 9.46 -17.70 -0.03
C SER A 170 8.92 -17.64 -1.46
N LYS A 171 9.82 -17.50 -2.44
CA LYS A 171 9.53 -17.54 -3.88
C LYS A 171 10.44 -18.57 -4.53
N ILE A 172 9.83 -19.57 -5.18
CA ILE A 172 10.55 -20.65 -5.85
C ILE A 172 10.45 -20.46 -7.36
N LEU A 173 11.58 -20.58 -8.05
CA LEU A 173 11.73 -20.46 -9.49
C LEU A 173 12.41 -21.73 -10.01
N GLU A 174 11.93 -22.26 -11.13
CA GLU A 174 12.65 -23.29 -11.89
C GLU A 174 13.15 -22.67 -13.18
N LEU A 175 14.44 -22.87 -13.46
CA LEU A 175 15.15 -22.27 -14.58
C LEU A 175 15.85 -23.39 -15.35
N THR A 176 15.78 -23.33 -16.68
CA THR A 176 16.67 -24.11 -17.53
C THR A 176 18.13 -23.66 -17.32
N ILE A 177 19.09 -24.49 -17.71
CA ILE A 177 20.52 -24.11 -17.57
C ILE A 177 20.86 -22.80 -18.29
N PRO A 178 20.39 -22.51 -19.52
CA PRO A 178 20.61 -21.21 -20.16
C PRO A 178 20.01 -20.04 -19.37
N GLU A 179 18.80 -20.18 -18.83
CA GLU A 179 18.14 -19.14 -18.03
C GLU A 179 18.90 -18.88 -16.73
N PHE A 180 19.36 -19.94 -16.04
CA PHE A 180 20.17 -19.79 -14.83
C PHE A 180 21.52 -19.11 -15.12
N LYS A 181 22.18 -19.42 -16.25
CA LYS A 181 23.41 -18.73 -16.67
C LYS A 181 23.16 -17.24 -16.91
N ASN A 182 22.04 -16.89 -17.54
CA ASN A 182 21.65 -15.50 -17.76
C ASN A 182 21.32 -14.80 -16.43
N PHE A 183 20.56 -15.45 -15.54
CA PHE A 183 20.25 -14.96 -14.20
C PHE A 183 21.52 -14.66 -13.38
N HIS A 184 22.47 -15.59 -13.35
CA HIS A 184 23.76 -15.41 -12.69
C HIS A 184 24.58 -14.25 -13.30
N LYS A 185 24.55 -14.08 -14.62
CA LYS A 185 25.20 -12.94 -15.29
C LYS A 185 24.58 -11.61 -14.83
N GLN A 186 23.26 -11.51 -14.77
CA GLN A 186 22.57 -10.31 -14.28
C GLN A 186 22.91 -9.99 -12.83
N PHE A 187 22.96 -11.00 -11.95
CA PHE A 187 23.38 -10.81 -10.56
C PHE A 187 24.83 -10.28 -10.45
N LYS A 188 25.74 -10.76 -11.31
CA LYS A 188 27.12 -10.21 -11.36
C LYS A 188 27.15 -8.76 -11.83
N GLU A 189 26.36 -8.42 -12.83
CA GLU A 189 26.24 -7.03 -13.32
C GLU A 189 25.67 -6.12 -12.21
N MET A 190 24.64 -6.57 -11.49
CA MET A 190 24.09 -5.84 -10.34
C MET A 190 25.12 -5.66 -9.23
N SER A 191 25.88 -6.71 -8.88
CA SER A 191 26.96 -6.65 -7.88
C SER A 191 28.02 -5.63 -8.28
N ALA A 192 28.45 -5.62 -9.55
CA ALA A 192 29.44 -4.68 -10.03
C ALA A 192 28.96 -3.22 -9.97
N VAL A 193 27.67 -2.96 -10.24
CA VAL A 193 27.09 -1.61 -10.09
C VAL A 193 27.06 -1.18 -8.61
N LEU A 194 26.68 -2.09 -7.69
CA LEU A 194 26.63 -1.80 -6.26
C LEU A 194 28.02 -1.52 -5.65
N GLU A 195 29.08 -2.12 -6.20
CA GLU A 195 30.47 -1.86 -5.78
C GLU A 195 31.02 -0.50 -6.26
N THR A 196 30.33 0.18 -7.20
CA THR A 196 30.77 1.48 -7.75
C THR A 196 30.21 2.71 -7.02
N VAL A 197 29.56 2.53 -5.87
CA VAL A 197 29.04 3.59 -4.99
C VAL A 197 29.90 3.70 -3.73
#